data_AF-A0A8T0RS63-F1
#
_entry.id   AF-A0A8T0RS63-F1
#
_cell.length_a   1.000
_cell.length_b   1.000
_cell.length_c   1.000
_cell.angle_alpha   90.00
_cell.angle_beta   90.00
_cell.angle_gamma   90.00
#
_symmetry.space_group_name_H-M   'P 1'
#
loop_
_entity.id
_entity.type
_entity.pdbx_description
1 polymer ?
#
loop_
_entity_poly.entity_id
_entity_poly.type
_entity_poly.pdbx_seq_one_letter_code
_entity_poly.pdbx_strand_id
1 'polypeptide(L)'
;MEKIFQISNFDASKATKLLTEYNVDKMDLVFLPLHHDQFWYLIVANFRHRRFEVLCPNLELDSVRSTAEKVIFNFKMTFKYAYPRSTALSIFEMTTTFRSVTWSKN
;
A
#
# COMPACT_ATOMS: atom_id res chain seq x y z
N MET A 1 8.67 -13.84 -3.00
CA MET A 1 7.58 -12.93 -2.57
C MET A 1 6.82 -12.50 -3.81
N GLU A 2 5.53 -12.82 -3.93
CA GLU A 2 4.74 -12.50 -5.13
C GLU A 2 4.45 -11.00 -5.24
N LYS A 3 4.62 -10.43 -6.43
CA LYS A 3 4.49 -8.98 -6.72
C LYS A 3 3.06 -8.62 -7.17
N ILE A 4 2.06 -8.91 -6.35
CA ILE A 4 0.64 -8.90 -6.75
C ILE A 4 0.08 -7.50 -7.04
N PHE A 5 0.55 -6.48 -6.32
CA PHE A 5 0.07 -5.10 -6.50
C PHE A 5 0.98 -4.24 -7.37
N GLN A 6 2.05 -4.80 -7.96
CA GLN A 6 2.94 -4.04 -8.84
C GLN A 6 2.30 -3.81 -10.21
N ILE A 7 2.48 -2.60 -10.75
CA ILE A 7 1.77 -2.07 -11.92
C ILE A 7 1.88 -2.99 -13.14
N SER A 8 3.04 -3.60 -13.39
CA SER A 8 3.27 -4.41 -14.59
C SER A 8 2.55 -5.76 -14.60
N ASN A 9 2.07 -6.25 -13.45
CA ASN A 9 1.48 -7.59 -13.29
C ASN A 9 0.24 -7.58 -12.36
N PHE A 10 -0.50 -6.46 -12.30
CA PHE A 10 -1.66 -6.38 -11.41
C PHE A 10 -2.80 -7.26 -11.92
N ASP A 11 -3.08 -8.34 -11.18
CA ASP A 11 -4.23 -9.20 -11.37
C ASP A 11 -5.24 -8.95 -10.24
N ALA A 12 -6.33 -8.25 -10.57
CA ALA A 12 -7.36 -7.89 -9.60
C ALA A 12 -8.07 -9.12 -9.01
N SER A 13 -8.24 -10.20 -9.76
CA SER A 13 -8.91 -11.42 -9.30
C SER A 13 -8.03 -12.14 -8.27
N LYS A 14 -6.75 -12.33 -8.61
CA LYS A 14 -5.77 -12.90 -7.69
C LYS A 14 -5.60 -12.05 -6.44
N ALA A 15 -5.52 -10.72 -6.60
CA ALA A 15 -5.41 -9.80 -5.47
C ALA A 15 -6.64 -9.86 -4.55
N THR A 16 -7.85 -9.89 -5.12
CA THR A 16 -9.10 -10.00 -4.34
C THR A 16 -9.13 -11.30 -3.55
N LYS A 17 -8.80 -12.43 -4.20
CA LYS A 17 -8.73 -13.74 -3.56
C LYS A 17 -7.78 -13.72 -2.36
N LEU A 18 -6.57 -13.19 -2.54
CA LEU A 18 -5.57 -13.08 -1.48
C LEU A 18 -6.07 -12.23 -0.32
N LEU A 19 -6.64 -11.04 -0.59
CA LEU A 19 -7.19 -10.22 0.48
C LEU A 19 -8.19 -11.04 1.30
N THR A 20 -9.18 -11.64 0.65
CA THR A 20 -10.22 -12.44 1.33
C THR A 20 -9.66 -13.63 2.11
N GLU A 21 -8.72 -14.39 1.56
CA GLU A 21 -8.11 -15.56 2.22
C GLU A 21 -7.38 -15.17 3.51
N TYR A 22 -6.72 -14.01 3.52
CA TYR A 22 -5.99 -13.50 4.68
C TYR A 22 -6.84 -12.65 5.63
N ASN A 23 -8.14 -12.45 5.37
CA ASN A 23 -9.02 -11.59 6.18
C ASN A 23 -8.41 -10.21 6.48
N VAL A 24 -7.90 -9.56 5.44
CA VAL A 24 -7.18 -8.27 5.54
C VAL A 24 -8.02 -7.16 6.17
N ASP A 25 -9.35 -7.21 6.08
CA ASP A 25 -10.24 -6.23 6.72
C ASP A 25 -10.26 -6.30 8.26
N LYS A 26 -9.70 -7.36 8.85
CA LYS A 26 -9.53 -7.53 10.30
C LYS A 26 -8.11 -7.22 10.78
N MET A 27 -7.20 -6.91 9.87
CA MET A 27 -5.81 -6.60 10.21
C MET A 27 -5.70 -5.16 10.69
N ASP A 28 -4.64 -4.89 11.44
CA ASP A 28 -4.31 -3.52 11.86
C ASP A 28 -3.40 -2.81 10.85
N LEU A 29 -2.45 -3.54 10.28
CA LEU A 29 -1.42 -3.07 9.39
C LEU A 29 -1.26 -4.04 8.21
N VAL A 30 -1.07 -3.51 7.01
CA VAL A 30 -0.69 -4.30 5.82
C VAL A 30 0.58 -3.70 5.23
N PHE A 31 1.58 -4.56 5.03
CA PHE A 31 2.88 -4.17 4.48
C PHE A 31 2.97 -4.55 3.01
N LEU A 32 3.23 -3.55 2.17
CA LEU A 32 3.34 -3.67 0.72
C LEU A 32 4.75 -3.25 0.30
N PRO A 33 5.73 -4.18 0.29
CA PRO A 33 7.07 -3.88 -0.17
C PRO A 33 7.08 -3.68 -1.69
N LEU A 34 7.70 -2.60 -2.13
CA LEU A 34 7.78 -2.21 -3.53
C LEU A 34 9.22 -1.97 -3.94
N HIS A 35 9.53 -2.34 -5.18
CA HIS A 35 10.83 -2.15 -5.79
C HIS A 35 10.68 -1.13 -6.92
N HIS A 36 11.48 -0.08 -6.89
CA HIS A 36 11.55 0.93 -7.94
C HIS A 36 13.02 1.16 -8.28
N ASP A 37 13.36 1.01 -9.55
CA ASP A 37 14.72 1.06 -10.09
C ASP A 37 15.72 0.14 -9.34
N GLN A 38 16.50 0.70 -8.42
CA GLN A 38 17.58 0.00 -7.70
C GLN A 38 17.35 -0.09 -6.19
N PHE A 39 16.18 0.31 -5.68
CA PHE A 39 15.91 0.31 -4.25
C PHE A 39 14.51 -0.19 -3.90
N TRP A 40 14.38 -0.61 -2.65
CA TRP A 40 13.11 -0.99 -2.05
C TRP A 40 12.55 0.15 -1.21
N TYR A 41 11.24 0.33 -1.26
CA TYR A 41 10.49 1.18 -0.36
C TYR A 41 9.24 0.43 0.11
N LEU A 42 8.61 0.94 1.16
CA LEU A 42 7.50 0.26 1.82
C LEU A 42 6.27 1.15 1.84
N ILE A 43 5.13 0.59 1.43
CA ILE A 43 3.83 1.19 1.73
C ILE A 43 3.21 0.42 2.90
N VAL A 44 2.76 1.13 3.92
CA VAL A 44 2.02 0.57 5.04
C VAL A 44 0.57 1.07 4.94
N ALA A 45 -0.38 0.15 4.74
CA ALA A 45 -1.78 0.46 4.99
C ALA A 45 -2.02 0.37 6.50
N ASN A 46 -2.13 1.52 7.16
CA ASN A 46 -2.27 1.61 8.60
C ASN A 46 -3.74 1.87 8.95
N PHE A 47 -4.49 0.79 9.16
CA PHE A 47 -5.92 0.88 9.44
C PHE A 47 -6.19 1.52 10.81
N ARG A 48 -5.34 1.29 11.80
CA ARG A 48 -5.43 1.96 13.11
C ARG A 48 -5.38 3.49 13.00
N HIS A 49 -4.49 4.02 12.16
CA HIS A 49 -4.32 5.46 11.95
C HIS A 49 -5.04 6.00 10.72
N ARG A 50 -5.84 5.17 10.04
CA ARG A 50 -6.65 5.57 8.87
C ARG A 50 -5.82 6.24 7.76
N ARG A 51 -4.60 5.75 7.51
CA ARG A 51 -3.70 6.32 6.50
C ARG A 51 -2.82 5.29 5.83
N PHE A 52 -2.33 5.62 4.64
CA PHE A 52 -1.21 4.96 3.98
C PHE A 52 0.08 5.73 4.28
N GLU A 53 1.15 4.99 4.61
CA GLU A 53 2.47 5.55 4.89
C GLU A 53 3.46 5.00 3.87
N VAL A 54 4.01 5.86 3.02
CA VAL A 54 5.05 5.52 2.05
C VAL A 54 6.40 5.85 2.68
N LEU A 55 7.15 4.81 3.05
CA LEU A 55 8.45 4.89 3.70
C LEU A 55 9.53 4.60 2.66
N CYS A 56 10.26 5.64 2.26
CA CYS A 56 11.29 5.56 1.22
C CYS A 56 12.68 5.79 1.83
N PRO A 57 13.71 4.98 1.52
CA PRO A 57 15.06 5.21 2.01
C PRO A 57 15.73 6.45 1.39
N ASN A 58 15.19 7.01 0.30
CA ASN A 58 15.75 8.17 -0.37
C ASN A 58 15.16 9.48 0.22
N LEU A 59 15.94 10.56 0.17
CA LEU A 59 15.46 11.90 0.53
C LEU A 59 14.46 12.42 -0.52
N GLU A 60 14.68 12.09 -1.79
CA GLU A 60 13.84 12.53 -2.91
C GLU A 60 12.67 11.57 -3.14
N LEU A 61 11.51 11.96 -2.62
CA LEU A 61 10.29 11.15 -2.61
C LEU A 61 9.50 11.19 -3.93
N ASP A 62 9.76 12.18 -4.78
CA ASP A 62 9.00 12.39 -6.01
C ASP A 62 9.22 11.26 -7.03
N SER A 63 10.40 10.62 -7.00
CA SER A 63 10.72 9.44 -7.80
C SER A 63 9.71 8.28 -7.60
N VAL A 64 9.26 8.05 -6.36
CA VAL A 64 8.35 6.93 -6.04
C VAL A 64 6.88 7.34 -6.00
N ARG A 65 6.57 8.63 -6.02
CA ARG A 65 5.21 9.17 -5.76
C ARG A 65 4.15 8.57 -6.68
N SER A 66 4.34 8.70 -8.00
CA SER A 66 3.38 8.22 -8.99
C SER A 66 3.15 6.71 -8.89
N THR A 67 4.22 5.95 -8.67
CA THR A 67 4.13 4.48 -8.52
C THR A 67 3.38 4.11 -7.24
N ALA A 68 3.69 4.77 -6.12
CA ALA A 68 3.04 4.52 -4.84
C ALA A 68 1.54 4.83 -4.89
N GLU A 69 1.16 5.97 -5.49
CA GLU A 69 -0.25 6.36 -5.65
C GLU A 69 -1.05 5.35 -6.46
N LYS A 70 -0.48 4.83 -7.55
CA LYS A 70 -1.11 3.77 -8.36
C LYS A 70 -1.31 2.47 -7.56
N VAL A 71 -0.29 2.05 -6.82
CA VAL A 71 -0.39 0.84 -5.97
C VAL A 71 -1.44 1.03 -4.88
N ILE A 72 -1.47 2.18 -4.23
CA ILE A 72 -2.48 2.52 -3.20
C ILE A 72 -3.88 2.53 -3.82
N PHE A 73 -4.05 3.12 -4.99
CA PHE A 73 -5.33 3.12 -5.70
C PHE A 73 -5.81 1.69 -6.01
N ASN A 74 -4.94 0.86 -6.57
CA ASN A 74 -5.24 -0.54 -6.85
C ASN A 74 -5.63 -1.30 -5.57
N PHE A 75 -4.87 -1.11 -4.49
CA PHE A 75 -5.18 -1.71 -3.19
C PHE A 75 -6.56 -1.25 -2.68
N LYS A 76 -6.87 0.05 -2.72
CA LYS A 76 -8.17 0.61 -2.30
C LYS A 76 -9.33 -0.02 -3.09
N MET A 77 -9.18 -0.12 -4.41
CA MET A 77 -10.18 -0.74 -5.28
C MET A 77 -10.37 -2.22 -4.94
N THR A 78 -9.29 -3.00 -4.91
CA THR A 78 -9.35 -4.44 -4.58
C THR A 78 -9.93 -4.67 -3.19
N PHE A 79 -9.55 -3.87 -2.20
CA PHE A 79 -10.09 -3.95 -0.85
C PHE A 79 -11.60 -3.70 -0.83
N LYS A 80 -12.09 -2.69 -1.56
CA LYS A 80 -13.53 -2.42 -1.64
C LYS A 80 -14.30 -3.55 -2.32
N TYR A 81 -13.74 -4.16 -3.36
CA TYR A 81 -14.34 -5.32 -4.03
C TYR A 81 -14.35 -6.57 -3.14
N ALA A 82 -13.25 -6.85 -2.44
CA ALA A 82 -13.13 -7.97 -1.51
C ALA A 82 -14.08 -7.82 -0.31
N TYR A 83 -14.28 -6.59 0.17
CA TYR A 83 -15.02 -6.30 1.38
C TYR A 83 -16.05 -5.17 1.21
N PRO A 84 -17.11 -5.39 0.42
CA PRO A 84 -18.08 -4.33 0.10
C PRO A 84 -18.77 -3.78 1.35
N ARG A 85 -18.90 -4.60 2.40
CA ARG A 85 -19.56 -4.30 3.68
C ARG A 85 -18.60 -4.09 4.85
N SER A 86 -17.29 -3.98 4.62
CA SER A 86 -16.36 -3.74 5.74
C SER A 86 -16.73 -2.44 6.45
N THR A 87 -16.96 -2.55 7.76
CA THR A 87 -17.23 -1.41 8.66
C THR A 87 -15.95 -0.86 9.27
N ALA A 88 -14.81 -1.54 9.04
CA ALA A 88 -13.54 -1.21 9.67
C ALA A 88 -13.10 0.21 9.33
N LEU A 89 -13.36 0.68 8.09
CA LEU A 89 -12.99 2.02 7.61
C LEU A 89 -13.48 2.30 6.18
N SER A 90 -13.77 3.56 5.89
CA SER A 90 -13.86 4.04 4.50
C SER A 90 -12.46 4.08 3.91
N ILE A 91 -12.06 2.99 3.24
CA ILE A 91 -10.70 2.82 2.65
C ILE A 91 -10.32 4.00 1.72
N PHE A 92 -11.30 4.62 1.08
CA PHE A 92 -11.09 5.76 0.19
C PHE A 92 -10.78 7.06 0.95
N GLU A 93 -11.30 7.22 2.16
CA GLU A 93 -11.02 8.37 3.03
C GLU A 93 -9.63 8.31 3.69
N MET A 94 -8.95 7.17 3.63
CA MET A 94 -7.59 7.07 4.15
C MET A 94 -6.62 7.95 3.35
N THR A 95 -5.96 8.86 4.04
CA THR A 95 -4.97 9.78 3.47
C THR A 95 -3.65 9.05 3.19
N THR A 96 -2.79 9.64 2.34
CA THR A 96 -1.45 9.11 2.06
C THR A 96 -0.40 10.09 2.57
N THR A 97 0.60 9.58 3.26
CA THR A 97 1.76 10.35 3.71
C THR A 97 3.04 9.77 3.13
N PHE A 98 3.97 10.63 2.71
CA PHE A 98 5.27 10.23 2.18
C PHE A 98 6.34 10.63 3.20
N ARG A 99 7.23 9.70 3.52
CA ARG A 99 8.31 9.91 4.49
C ARG A 99 9.60 9.32 3.96
N SER A 100 10.65 10.13 4.01
CA SER A 100 12.00 9.62 3.92
C SER A 100 12.37 8.97 5.25
N VAL A 101 13.00 7.79 5.21
CA VAL A 101 13.51 7.06 6.38
C VAL A 101 15.04 7.01 6.39
N THR A 102 15.70 7.89 5.64
CA THR A 102 17.15 8.03 5.68
C THR A 102 17.58 8.63 7.01
N TRP A 103 18.67 8.11 7.60
CA TRP A 103 19.32 8.79 8.72
C TRP A 103 19.97 10.08 8.22
N SER A 104 19.42 11.24 8.58
CA SER A 104 20.23 12.45 8.65
C SER A 104 21.05 12.37 9.95
N LYS A 105 22.38 12.39 9.84
CA LYS A 105 23.21 12.75 11.00
C LYS A 105 22.75 14.15 11.43
N ASN A 106 22.19 14.26 12.64
CA ASN A 106 22.16 15.53 13.36
C ASN A 106 23.61 15.98 13.62
#